data_AF-A0A2N2UZI3-F1
#
_entry.id   AF-A0A2N2UZI3-F1
#
_cell.length_a   1.000
_cell.length_b   1.000
_cell.length_c   1.000
_cell.angle_alpha   90.00
_cell.angle_beta   90.00
_cell.angle_gamma   90.00
#
_symmetry.space_group_name_H-M   'P 1'
#
loop_
_entity.id
_entity.type
_entity.pdbx_description
1 polymer ?
#
loop_
_entity_poly.entity_id
_entity_poly.type
_entity_poly.pdbx_seq_one_letter_code
_entity_poly.pdbx_strand_id
1 'polypeptide(L)' 'MSNVPANLKYTASHEWMLLNADGTVTVGITDHAQE' A
#
# COMPACT_ATOMS: atom_id res chain seq x y z
N MET A 1 -0.52 7.37 -15.24
CA MET A 1 -1.18 8.09 -14.13
C MET A 1 -1.19 7.15 -12.94
N SER A 2 -0.40 7.43 -11.92
CA SER A 2 -0.29 6.56 -10.73
C SER A 2 -1.59 6.69 -9.93
N ASN A 3 -2.43 5.65 -10.03
CA ASN A 3 -3.66 5.55 -9.26
C ASN A 3 -3.26 5.22 -7.83
N VAL A 4 -3.19 6.25 -6.97
CA VAL A 4 -2.87 6.12 -5.54
C VAL A 4 -4.20 6.10 -4.79
N PRO A 5 -4.71 4.93 -4.34
CA PRO A 5 -5.95 4.86 -3.58
C PRO A 5 -5.89 5.76 -2.33
N ALA A 6 -6.93 6.58 -2.15
CA ALA A 6 -7.05 7.56 -1.06
C ALA A 6 -7.03 6.98 0.37
N ASN A 7 -7.00 5.64 0.49
CA ASN A 7 -7.07 4.90 1.75
C ASN A 7 -5.74 4.21 2.11
N LEU A 8 -4.67 4.42 1.34
CA LEU A 8 -3.38 3.79 1.60
C LEU A 8 -2.57 4.59 2.61
N LYS A 9 -2.09 3.89 3.65
CA LYS A 9 -1.01 4.38 4.51
C LYS A 9 0.31 3.87 3.95
N TYR A 10 1.29 4.78 3.85
CA TYR A 10 2.61 4.51 3.30
C TYR A 10 3.64 4.47 4.42
N THR A 11 4.55 3.49 4.40
CA THR A 11 5.73 3.49 5.27
C THR A 11 6.88 4.23 4.60
N ALA A 12 7.81 4.78 5.39
CA ALA A 12 9.05 5.39 4.85
C ALA A 12 9.93 4.37 4.10
N SER A 13 9.66 3.07 4.29
CA SER A 13 10.32 1.95 3.61
C SER A 13 9.60 1.51 2.33
N HIS A 14 8.74 2.35 1.76
CA HIS A 14 8.06 2.09 0.49
C HIS A 14 7.11 0.88 0.51
N GLU A 15 6.43 0.65 1.63
CA GLU A 15 5.36 -0.34 1.73
C GLU A 15 3.99 0.36 1.78
N TRP A 16 2.96 -0.33 1.31
CA TRP A 16 1.57 0.08 1.38
C TRP A 16 0.76 -0.93 2.18
N MET A 17 -0.25 -0.43 2.90
CA MET A 17 -1.19 -1.25 3.67
C MET A 17 -2.62 -0.96 3.26
N LEU A 18 -3.40 -2.02 3.01
CA LEU A 18 -4.84 -1.98 2.74
C LEU A 18 -5.59 -2.73 3.84
N LEU A 19 -6.46 -2.02 4.56
CA LEU A 19 -7.39 -2.63 5.51
C LEU A 19 -8.60 -3.18 4.76
N ASN A 20 -8.81 -4.50 4.86
CA ASN A 20 -9.94 -5.18 4.25
C ASN A 20 -11.16 -5.16 5.20
N ALA A 21 -12.35 -5.34 4.63
CA ALA A 21 -13.61 -5.31 5.38
C ALA A 21 -13.75 -6.47 6.40
N ASP A 22 -12.98 -7.54 6.24
CA ASP A 22 -12.92 -8.69 7.14
C ASP A 22 -11.95 -8.50 8.31
N GLY A 23 -11.32 -7.32 8.42
CA GLY A 23 -10.35 -6.98 9.45
C GLY A 23 -8.93 -7.48 9.16
N THR A 24 -8.70 -8.12 8.02
CA THR A 24 -7.34 -8.47 7.58
C THR A 24 -6.64 -7.26 6.96
N VAL A 25 -5.30 -7.30 6.94
CA VAL A 25 -4.48 -6.26 6.30
C VAL A 25 -3.63 -6.87 5.21
N THR A 26 -3.76 -6.36 3.98
CA THR A 26 -2.86 -6.68 2.87
C THR A 26 -1.70 -5.70 2.87
N VAL A 27 -0.47 -6.22 2.78
CA VAL A 27 0.77 -5.42 2.71
C VAL A 27 1.48 -5.73 1.40
N GLY A 28 1.99 -4.69 0.73
CA GLY A 28 2.83 -4.84 -0.45
C GLY A 28 3.88 -3.73 -0.55
N ILE A 29 4.81 -3.88 -1.49
CA ILE A 29 5.83 -2.87 -1.78
C ILE A 29 5.36 -1.97 -2.92
N THR A 30 5.72 -0.68 -2.88
CA THR A 30 5.40 0.27 -3.96
C THR A 30 6.17 -0.06 -5.23
N ASP A 31 5.64 0.37 -6.38
CA ASP A 31 6.27 0.24 -7.71
C ASP A 31 7.76 0.66 -7.71
N HIS A 32 8.05 1.77 -7.03
CA HIS A 32 9.41 2.30 -6.89
C HIS A 32 10.38 1.40 -6.10
N ALA A 33 9.87 0.52 -5.24
CA ALA A 33 10.69 -0.42 -4.46
C ALA A 33 10.89 -1.77 -5.17
N GLN A 34 10.29 -1.95 -6.35
CA GLN A 34 10.36 -3.17 -7.15
C GLN A 34 11.47 -3.10 -8.22
N GLU A 35 11.98 -1.90 -8.52
CA GLU A 35 13.12 -1.65 -9.41
C GLU A 35 14.48 -1.91 -8.74
#